data_AF-X1NGF1-F1
#
_entry.id   AF-X1NGF1-F1
#
_cell.length_a   1.000
_cell.length_b   1.000
_cell.length_c   1.000
_cell.angle_alpha   90.00
_cell.angle_beta   90.00
_cell.angle_gamma   90.00
#
_symmetry.space_group_name_H-M   'P 1'
#
loop_
_entity.id
_entity.type
_entity.pdbx_description
1 polymer ?
#
loop_
_entity_poly.entity_id
_entity_poly.type
_entity_poly.pdbx_seq_one_letter_code
_entity_poly.pdbx_strand_id
1 'polypeptide(L)'
;MVVAYPSPGTFLSSIYGDTTGRRGFDPYLADWSDSIKDDRGRVRLHKARCAFLEGPFDFGDITSAYKMWVACAEYGKINVKKDGVVLETIISKLPKRGNDIYRWKMKRRLGFLESLGDSHFFDPKDRNLHGAKTRMLFITLTWDPKTCDLETAWSGRKLEKVVGCPDNDPYNPSPRKGTKPENVGDHYQSHVKGCPCVSCRYNRFTTALRMKFGRVKIFRNFEAF
;
A
#
# COMPACT_ATOMS: atom_id res chain seq x y z
N MET A 1 21.60 -9.29 2.95
CA MET A 1 22.10 -8.57 1.75
C MET A 1 21.15 -7.42 1.45
N VAL A 2 21.67 -6.19 1.41
CA VAL A 2 20.90 -4.98 1.11
C VAL A 2 20.88 -4.80 -0.41
N VAL A 3 19.71 -4.86 -1.05
CA VAL A 3 19.60 -4.41 -2.43
C VAL A 3 19.59 -2.88 -2.40
N ALA A 4 20.71 -2.28 -2.81
CA ALA A 4 20.79 -0.85 -3.09
C ALA A 4 19.85 -0.57 -4.28
N TYR A 5 19.04 0.49 -4.17
CA TYR A 5 18.40 1.01 -5.38
C TYR A 5 19.52 1.56 -6.27
N PRO A 6 19.51 1.25 -7.58
CA PRO A 6 20.55 1.72 -8.47
C PRO A 6 20.63 3.23 -8.46
N SER A 7 21.86 3.73 -8.37
CA SER A 7 22.20 5.11 -8.67
C SER A 7 21.77 5.43 -10.11
N PRO A 8 21.39 6.68 -10.42
CA PRO A 8 21.26 7.13 -11.81
C PRO A 8 22.53 6.75 -12.58
N GLY A 9 22.40 5.93 -13.62
CA GLY A 9 23.52 5.38 -14.40
C GLY A 9 23.88 3.90 -14.14
N THR A 10 23.22 3.22 -13.21
CA THR A 10 23.34 1.75 -13.08
C THR A 10 22.28 1.10 -13.96
N PHE A 11 22.70 0.38 -15.01
CA PHE A 11 21.79 -0.31 -15.93
C PHE A 11 20.93 -1.32 -15.16
N LEU A 12 19.63 -1.12 -15.09
CA LEU A 12 18.71 -1.95 -14.29
C LEU A 12 18.74 -3.43 -14.71
N SER A 13 19.13 -3.74 -15.95
CA SER A 13 19.36 -5.12 -16.43
C SER A 13 20.41 -5.88 -15.60
N SER A 14 21.44 -5.20 -15.09
CA SER A 14 22.50 -5.79 -14.27
C SER A 14 22.02 -6.23 -12.88
N ILE A 15 20.94 -5.61 -12.37
CA ILE A 15 20.36 -5.90 -11.05
C ILE A 15 19.29 -6.99 -11.13
N TYR A 16 18.54 -7.03 -12.24
CA TYR A 16 17.49 -8.04 -12.41
C TYR A 16 18.01 -9.36 -12.99
N GLY A 17 19.26 -9.38 -13.49
CA GLY A 17 19.89 -10.56 -14.08
C GLY A 17 19.08 -11.15 -15.23
N ASP A 18 19.56 -12.27 -15.75
CA ASP A 18 19.00 -13.07 -16.86
C ASP A 18 17.60 -13.67 -16.59
N THR A 19 16.83 -13.10 -15.65
CA THR A 19 15.47 -13.54 -15.29
C THR A 19 14.44 -13.28 -16.39
N THR A 20 14.86 -12.70 -17.51
CA THR A 20 13.98 -12.23 -18.59
C THR A 20 13.98 -13.12 -19.82
N GLY A 21 14.30 -14.41 -19.71
CA GLY A 21 14.29 -15.28 -20.88
C GLY A 21 15.24 -14.79 -21.99
N ARG A 22 15.10 -15.33 -23.20
CA ARG A 22 16.10 -15.17 -24.27
C ARG A 22 16.18 -13.76 -24.86
N ARG A 23 15.21 -12.86 -24.61
CA ARG A 23 15.25 -11.49 -25.13
C ARG A 23 15.78 -10.51 -24.08
N GLY A 24 16.99 -10.01 -24.32
CA GLY A 24 17.58 -8.87 -23.62
C GLY A 24 16.71 -7.61 -23.74
N PHE A 25 16.82 -6.72 -22.76
CA PHE A 25 16.19 -5.40 -22.82
C PHE A 25 16.92 -4.52 -23.84
N ASP A 26 16.20 -4.01 -24.82
CA ASP A 26 16.69 -3.04 -25.80
C ASP A 26 15.74 -1.83 -25.82
N PRO A 27 16.18 -0.67 -25.29
CA PRO A 27 15.36 0.54 -25.23
C PRO A 27 15.20 1.25 -26.59
N TYR A 28 15.91 0.79 -27.63
CA TYR A 28 15.89 1.37 -28.98
C TYR A 28 15.16 0.49 -30.01
N LEU A 29 14.41 -0.52 -29.56
CA LEU A 29 13.54 -1.29 -30.44
C LEU A 29 12.55 -0.38 -31.17
N ALA A 30 12.35 -0.64 -32.46
CA ALA A 30 11.42 0.11 -33.31
C ALA A 30 9.97 0.09 -32.79
N ASP A 31 9.57 -1.00 -32.12
CA ASP A 31 8.35 -1.05 -31.31
C ASP A 31 8.73 -1.02 -29.82
N TRP A 32 8.56 0.14 -29.19
CA TRP A 32 8.79 0.35 -27.76
C TRP A 32 8.00 -0.65 -26.90
N SER A 33 6.85 -1.14 -27.38
CA SER A 33 5.97 -2.03 -26.63
C SER A 33 6.58 -3.42 -26.43
N ASP A 34 7.52 -3.81 -27.27
CA ASP A 34 8.24 -5.07 -27.13
C ASP A 34 9.34 -5.00 -26.06
N SER A 35 9.92 -3.82 -25.85
CA SER A 35 10.92 -3.60 -24.79
C SER A 35 10.39 -3.90 -23.39
N ILE A 36 9.06 -3.80 -23.18
CA ILE A 36 8.40 -3.99 -21.89
C ILE A 36 7.82 -5.39 -21.66
N LYS A 37 7.87 -6.27 -22.66
CA LYS A 37 7.29 -7.64 -22.61
C LYS A 37 8.34 -8.69 -22.27
N ASP A 38 7.93 -9.77 -21.59
CA ASP A 38 8.72 -11.01 -21.50
C ASP A 38 8.60 -11.85 -22.77
N ASP A 39 9.34 -12.97 -22.84
CA ASP A 39 9.31 -13.91 -23.97
C ASP A 39 7.91 -14.46 -24.30
N ARG A 40 6.95 -14.36 -23.38
CA ARG A 40 5.56 -14.78 -23.56
C ARG A 40 4.64 -13.61 -23.94
N GLY A 41 5.21 -12.46 -24.30
CA GLY A 41 4.48 -11.25 -24.65
C GLY A 41 3.83 -10.52 -23.47
N ARG A 42 4.19 -10.87 -22.22
CA ARG A 42 3.53 -10.32 -21.02
C ARG A 42 4.28 -9.10 -20.53
N VAL A 43 3.57 -7.99 -20.29
CA VAL A 43 4.17 -6.77 -19.75
C VAL A 43 4.74 -7.01 -18.35
N ARG A 44 5.97 -6.55 -18.11
CA ARG A 44 6.70 -6.68 -16.84
C ARG A 44 7.05 -5.33 -16.25
N LEU A 45 6.78 -5.17 -14.95
CA LEU A 45 7.03 -3.93 -14.22
C LEU A 45 8.50 -3.49 -14.29
N HIS A 46 9.44 -4.41 -14.13
CA HIS A 46 10.86 -4.05 -14.18
C HIS A 46 11.25 -3.56 -15.59
N LYS A 47 10.80 -4.21 -16.67
CA LYS A 47 11.08 -3.77 -18.04
C LYS A 47 10.46 -2.40 -18.35
N ALA A 48 9.21 -2.17 -17.90
CA ALA A 48 8.57 -0.86 -18.02
C ALA A 48 9.31 0.24 -17.24
N ARG A 49 9.91 -0.10 -16.08
CA ARG A 49 10.78 0.82 -15.33
C ARG A 49 12.09 1.10 -16.05
N CYS A 50 12.74 0.08 -16.62
CA CYS A 50 13.94 0.27 -17.44
C CYS A 50 13.63 1.18 -18.63
N ALA A 51 12.54 0.92 -19.36
CA ALA A 51 12.11 1.74 -20.49
C ALA A 51 11.87 3.21 -20.07
N PHE A 52 11.21 3.45 -18.94
CA PHE A 52 10.98 4.80 -18.41
C PHE A 52 12.24 5.53 -17.94
N LEU A 53 13.19 4.82 -17.34
CA LEU A 53 14.38 5.43 -16.74
C LEU A 53 15.55 5.55 -17.72
N GLU A 54 15.63 4.68 -18.72
CA GLU A 54 16.78 4.53 -19.63
C GLU A 54 16.41 4.76 -21.10
N GLY A 55 15.12 4.83 -21.45
CA GLY A 55 14.63 4.98 -22.82
C GLY A 55 13.76 6.23 -23.03
N PRO A 56 13.25 6.44 -24.26
CA PRO A 56 12.43 7.60 -24.64
C PRO A 56 10.97 7.52 -24.14
N PHE A 57 10.70 6.72 -23.12
CA PHE A 57 9.36 6.29 -22.71
C PHE A 57 8.66 7.36 -21.87
N ASP A 58 7.56 7.90 -22.38
CA ASP A 58 6.87 9.04 -21.77
C ASP A 58 5.65 8.64 -20.91
N PHE A 59 4.90 9.63 -20.42
CA PHE A 59 3.68 9.37 -19.63
C PHE A 59 2.53 8.73 -20.44
N GLY A 60 2.45 9.00 -21.74
CA GLY A 60 1.53 8.33 -22.66
C GLY A 60 1.88 6.85 -22.79
N ASP A 61 3.17 6.53 -22.93
CA ASP A 61 3.68 5.17 -22.98
C ASP A 61 3.44 4.41 -21.68
N ILE A 62 3.64 5.06 -20.51
CA ILE A 62 3.27 4.49 -19.21
C ILE A 62 1.78 4.12 -19.18
N THR A 63 0.91 4.98 -19.69
CA THR A 63 -0.54 4.75 -19.71
C THR A 63 -0.89 3.57 -20.61
N SER A 64 -0.27 3.49 -21.78
CA SER A 64 -0.43 2.39 -22.73
C SER A 64 0.09 1.07 -22.15
N ALA A 65 1.28 1.08 -21.57
CA ALA A 65 1.88 -0.08 -20.89
C ALA A 65 1.02 -0.55 -19.71
N TYR A 66 0.44 0.36 -18.95
CA TYR A 66 -0.50 0.02 -17.88
C TYR A 66 -1.75 -0.67 -18.44
N LYS A 67 -2.37 -0.13 -19.51
CA LYS A 67 -3.54 -0.76 -20.16
C LYS A 67 -3.20 -2.16 -20.68
N MET A 68 -2.04 -2.33 -21.31
CA MET A 68 -1.55 -3.64 -21.77
C MET A 68 -1.35 -4.60 -20.59
N TRP A 69 -0.70 -4.15 -19.51
CA TRP A 69 -0.49 -4.95 -18.31
C TRP A 69 -1.82 -5.36 -17.67
N VAL A 70 -2.81 -4.46 -17.59
CA VAL A 70 -4.15 -4.77 -17.08
C VAL A 70 -4.85 -5.82 -17.96
N ALA A 71 -4.70 -5.73 -19.28
CA ALA A 71 -5.31 -6.64 -20.24
C ALA A 71 -4.68 -8.05 -20.24
N CYS A 72 -3.39 -8.17 -19.92
CA CYS A 72 -2.74 -9.49 -19.82
C CYS A 72 -3.40 -10.33 -18.70
N ALA A 73 -4.00 -11.47 -19.02
CA ALA A 73 -4.47 -12.39 -17.99
C ALA A 73 -3.27 -13.08 -17.31
N GLU A 74 -3.26 -13.09 -16.00
CA GLU A 74 -2.31 -13.88 -15.21
C GLU A 74 -3.10 -14.81 -14.30
N TYR A 75 -2.65 -16.06 -14.21
CA TYR A 75 -3.30 -17.09 -13.43
C TYR A 75 -2.35 -17.57 -12.34
N GLY A 76 -2.85 -17.64 -11.11
CA GLY A 76 -2.19 -18.30 -10.00
C GLY A 76 -2.64 -19.75 -9.95
N LYS A 77 -1.70 -20.65 -9.67
CA LYS A 77 -1.98 -22.05 -9.36
C LYS A 77 -1.63 -22.28 -7.89
N ILE A 78 -2.62 -22.70 -7.11
CA ILE A 78 -2.46 -23.03 -5.70
C ILE A 78 -2.77 -24.51 -5.56
N ASN A 79 -1.79 -25.30 -5.10
CA ASN A 79 -2.01 -26.70 -4.77
C ASN A 79 -2.32 -26.78 -3.28
N VAL A 80 -3.53 -27.22 -2.93
CA VAL A 80 -3.92 -27.55 -1.56
C VAL A 80 -3.33 -28.91 -1.25
N LYS A 81 -2.44 -28.97 -0.26
CA LYS A 81 -1.76 -30.20 0.16
C LYS A 81 -2.13 -30.56 1.59
N LYS A 82 -2.28 -31.86 1.84
CA LYS A 82 -2.36 -32.45 3.17
C LYS A 82 -1.47 -33.69 3.21
N ASP A 83 -0.63 -33.81 4.23
CA ASP A 83 0.29 -34.94 4.42
C ASP A 83 1.17 -35.23 3.18
N GLY A 84 1.62 -34.17 2.51
CA GLY A 84 2.43 -34.25 1.29
C GLY A 84 1.65 -34.56 0.00
N VAL A 85 0.39 -34.97 0.10
CA VAL A 85 -0.49 -35.29 -1.04
C VAL A 85 -1.22 -34.03 -1.51
N VAL A 86 -1.25 -33.78 -2.82
CA VAL A 86 -2.07 -32.71 -3.42
C VAL A 86 -3.53 -33.19 -3.42
N LEU A 87 -4.36 -32.56 -2.60
CA LEU A 87 -5.79 -32.83 -2.54
C LEU A 87 -6.55 -32.07 -3.63
N GLU A 88 -6.17 -30.82 -3.87
CA GLU A 88 -6.85 -29.94 -4.80
C GLU A 88 -5.86 -29.02 -5.50
N THR A 89 -6.16 -28.66 -6.75
CA THR A 89 -5.44 -27.62 -7.48
C THR A 89 -6.43 -26.53 -7.87
N ILE A 90 -6.25 -25.35 -7.29
CA ILE A 90 -7.04 -24.15 -7.61
C ILE A 90 -6.24 -23.32 -8.61
N ILE A 91 -6.82 -23.10 -9.80
CA ILE A 91 -6.28 -22.18 -10.80
C ILE A 91 -7.25 -21.01 -10.92
N SER A 92 -6.76 -19.79 -10.69
CA SER A 92 -7.61 -18.60 -10.73
C SER A 92 -6.89 -17.41 -11.34
N LYS A 93 -7.64 -16.57 -12.06
CA LYS A 93 -7.15 -15.31 -12.59
C LYS A 93 -6.80 -14.37 -11.44
N LEU A 94 -5.56 -13.89 -11.41
CA LEU A 94 -5.05 -13.03 -10.36
C LEU A 94 -5.72 -11.64 -10.42
N PRO A 95 -6.07 -11.04 -9.27
CA PRO A 95 -6.70 -9.72 -9.19
C PRO A 95 -5.67 -8.60 -9.35
N LYS A 96 -5.15 -8.41 -10.57
CA LYS A 96 -4.22 -7.31 -10.88
C LYS A 96 -4.95 -5.97 -10.80
N ARG A 97 -4.32 -4.95 -10.20
CA ARG A 97 -4.93 -3.62 -10.01
C ARG A 97 -5.51 -3.08 -11.33
N GLY A 98 -6.82 -2.91 -11.36
CA GLY A 98 -7.54 -2.38 -12.52
C GLY A 98 -8.04 -3.42 -13.52
N ASN A 99 -7.73 -4.71 -13.37
CA ASN A 99 -8.36 -5.76 -14.16
C ASN A 99 -9.80 -6.07 -13.71
N ASP A 100 -10.52 -6.85 -14.49
CA ASP A 100 -11.89 -7.29 -14.24
C ASP A 100 -12.08 -7.91 -12.85
N ILE A 101 -11.23 -8.86 -12.45
CA ILE A 101 -11.33 -9.53 -11.15
C ILE A 101 -11.10 -8.55 -10.00
N TYR A 102 -10.11 -7.66 -10.13
CA TYR A 102 -9.85 -6.62 -9.14
C TYR A 102 -11.03 -5.65 -9.02
N ARG A 103 -11.55 -5.15 -10.15
CA ARG A 103 -12.72 -4.25 -10.18
C ARG A 103 -13.93 -4.90 -9.54
N TRP A 104 -14.19 -6.17 -9.84
CA TRP A 104 -15.26 -6.93 -9.22
C TRP A 104 -15.07 -7.07 -7.71
N LYS A 105 -13.87 -7.43 -7.24
CA LYS A 105 -13.56 -7.51 -5.79
C LYS A 105 -13.73 -6.15 -5.11
N MET A 106 -13.27 -5.07 -5.75
CA MET A 106 -13.43 -3.71 -5.25
C MET A 106 -14.91 -3.33 -5.17
N LYS A 107 -15.69 -3.57 -6.23
CA LYS A 107 -17.13 -3.30 -6.24
C LYS A 107 -17.87 -4.10 -5.16
N ARG A 108 -17.50 -5.35 -4.90
CA ARG A 108 -18.11 -6.12 -3.81
C ARG A 108 -17.80 -5.57 -2.42
N ARG A 109 -16.61 -4.98 -2.22
CA ARG A 109 -16.16 -4.46 -0.92
C ARG A 109 -16.60 -3.03 -0.67
N LEU A 110 -16.52 -2.20 -1.69
CA LEU A 110 -16.80 -0.78 -1.65
C LEU A 110 -18.12 -0.41 -2.33
N GLY A 111 -18.92 -1.38 -2.77
CA GLY A 111 -20.21 -1.13 -3.42
C GLY A 111 -21.19 -0.40 -2.51
N PHE A 112 -21.03 -0.50 -1.18
CA PHE A 112 -21.80 0.31 -0.25
C PHE A 112 -21.56 1.82 -0.44
N LEU A 113 -20.40 2.23 -0.99
CA LEU A 113 -20.15 3.62 -1.34
C LEU A 113 -21.10 4.10 -2.44
N GLU A 114 -21.49 3.22 -3.37
CA GLU A 114 -22.49 3.53 -4.40
C GLU A 114 -23.86 3.81 -3.76
N SER A 115 -24.16 3.19 -2.61
CA SER A 115 -25.40 3.41 -1.85
C SER A 115 -25.37 4.60 -0.87
N LEU A 116 -24.22 5.25 -0.66
CA LEU A 116 -24.14 6.44 0.19
C LEU A 116 -24.84 7.66 -0.45
N GLY A 117 -25.34 7.50 -1.68
CA GLY A 117 -25.93 8.58 -2.47
C GLY A 117 -24.87 9.60 -2.89
N ASP A 118 -25.24 10.46 -3.83
CA ASP A 118 -24.46 11.66 -4.09
C ASP A 118 -24.55 12.56 -2.86
N SER A 119 -23.56 12.46 -1.99
CA SER A 119 -23.38 13.41 -0.92
C SER A 119 -22.97 14.74 -1.56
N HIS A 120 -23.84 15.75 -1.49
CA HIS A 120 -23.48 17.13 -1.83
C HIS A 120 -22.41 17.62 -0.86
N PHE A 121 -21.16 17.29 -1.16
CA PHE A 121 -20.00 17.83 -0.45
C PHE A 121 -19.84 19.34 -0.72
N PHE A 122 -20.42 19.81 -1.82
CA PHE A 122 -20.49 21.20 -2.27
C PHE A 122 -21.85 21.46 -2.94
N ASP A 123 -22.56 22.49 -2.49
CA ASP A 123 -23.71 23.07 -3.18
C ASP A 123 -23.37 24.52 -3.54
N PRO A 124 -23.21 24.88 -4.83
CA PRO A 124 -22.93 26.25 -5.26
C PRO A 124 -24.08 27.24 -4.95
N LYS A 125 -25.27 26.75 -4.57
CA LYS A 125 -26.40 27.57 -4.09
C LYS A 125 -26.37 27.77 -2.57
N ASP A 126 -25.53 27.03 -1.84
CA ASP A 126 -25.30 27.23 -0.41
C ASP A 126 -24.40 28.47 -0.21
N ARG A 127 -25.06 29.60 0.05
CA ARG A 127 -24.45 30.92 0.23
C ARG A 127 -23.52 31.00 1.46
N ASN A 128 -23.48 29.98 2.32
CA ASN A 128 -22.57 29.95 3.47
C ASN A 128 -21.17 29.39 3.15
N LEU A 129 -20.93 28.88 1.93
CA LEU A 129 -19.66 28.23 1.54
C LEU A 129 -18.79 29.07 0.58
N HIS A 130 -18.98 30.39 0.52
CA HIS A 130 -18.22 31.28 -0.36
C HIS A 130 -16.69 31.07 -0.25
N GLY A 131 -16.12 30.39 -1.26
CA GLY A 131 -14.68 30.33 -1.50
C GLY A 131 -13.91 29.13 -0.94
N ALA A 132 -14.56 28.11 -0.38
CA ALA A 132 -13.84 26.97 0.19
C ALA A 132 -13.20 26.06 -0.91
N LYS A 133 -11.91 26.26 -1.20
CA LYS A 133 -11.14 25.35 -2.05
C LYS A 133 -10.63 24.18 -1.21
N THR A 134 -10.99 22.94 -1.56
CA THR A 134 -10.43 21.74 -0.90
C THR A 134 -9.35 21.09 -1.76
N ARG A 135 -8.29 20.57 -1.14
CA ARG A 135 -7.23 19.80 -1.79
C ARG A 135 -7.24 18.39 -1.21
N MET A 136 -7.57 17.40 -2.03
CA MET A 136 -7.53 15.99 -1.63
C MET A 136 -6.17 15.38 -1.93
N LEU A 137 -5.65 14.61 -0.97
CA LEU A 137 -4.41 13.86 -1.11
C LEU A 137 -4.69 12.39 -0.76
N PHE A 138 -4.53 11.50 -1.74
CA PHE A 138 -4.60 10.07 -1.53
C PHE A 138 -3.23 9.56 -1.07
N ILE A 139 -3.21 8.86 0.07
CA ILE A 139 -1.98 8.33 0.65
C ILE A 139 -2.17 6.82 0.82
N THR A 140 -1.38 6.06 0.08
CA THR A 140 -1.28 4.62 0.30
C THR A 140 -0.17 4.37 1.30
N LEU A 141 -0.49 3.61 2.36
CA LEU A 141 0.51 3.19 3.32
C LEU A 141 1.22 1.95 2.81
N THR A 142 2.55 2.02 2.72
CA THR A 142 3.41 0.89 2.35
C THR A 142 4.45 0.67 3.45
N TRP A 143 5.11 -0.48 3.44
CA TRP A 143 6.17 -0.84 4.38
C TRP A 143 7.49 -1.03 3.65
N ASP A 144 8.58 -0.62 4.30
CA ASP A 144 9.95 -0.85 3.87
C ASP A 144 10.58 -2.00 4.69
N PRO A 145 10.90 -3.15 4.06
CA PRO A 145 11.55 -4.28 4.72
C PRO A 145 12.89 -3.97 5.40
N LYS A 146 13.54 -2.86 5.05
CA LYS A 146 14.78 -2.42 5.71
C LYS A 146 14.54 -1.86 7.12
N THR A 147 13.30 -1.47 7.45
CA THR A 147 12.97 -0.80 8.73
C THR A 147 12.54 -1.76 9.84
N CYS A 148 11.79 -2.81 9.50
CA CYS A 148 11.33 -3.87 10.38
C CYS A 148 10.82 -5.03 9.53
N ASP A 149 10.54 -6.19 10.11
CA ASP A 149 9.89 -7.32 9.45
C ASP A 149 8.39 -7.07 9.16
N LEU A 150 7.79 -7.93 8.33
CA LEU A 150 6.41 -7.77 7.85
C LEU A 150 5.40 -7.80 9.00
N GLU A 151 5.58 -8.70 9.97
CA GLU A 151 4.69 -8.82 11.11
C GLU A 151 4.75 -7.56 11.98
N THR A 152 5.95 -7.09 12.30
CA THR A 152 6.16 -5.84 13.02
C THR A 152 5.58 -4.64 12.27
N ALA A 153 5.64 -4.63 10.93
CA ALA A 153 5.12 -3.52 10.12
C ALA A 153 3.61 -3.32 10.29
N TRP A 154 2.86 -4.41 10.39
CA TRP A 154 1.40 -4.39 10.43
C TRP A 154 0.84 -4.51 11.85
N SER A 155 1.45 -5.36 12.68
CA SER A 155 1.02 -5.62 14.06
C SER A 155 1.65 -4.67 15.07
N GLY A 156 2.83 -4.13 14.77
CA GLY A 156 3.63 -3.33 15.68
C GLY A 156 4.29 -4.14 16.81
N ARG A 157 5.35 -3.56 17.38
CA ARG A 157 5.95 -4.06 18.63
C ARG A 157 5.12 -3.56 19.80
N LYS A 158 4.54 -4.50 20.54
CA LYS A 158 3.66 -4.22 21.67
C LYS A 158 4.37 -4.46 23.00
N LEU A 159 3.94 -3.74 24.01
CA LEU A 159 4.28 -3.95 25.40
C LEU A 159 3.01 -3.85 26.23
N GLU A 160 3.00 -4.62 27.31
CA GLU A 160 1.91 -4.61 28.26
C GLU A 160 1.99 -3.37 29.15
N LYS A 161 0.86 -2.68 29.26
CA LYS A 161 0.70 -1.53 30.15
C LYS A 161 -0.47 -1.73 31.08
N VAL A 162 -0.35 -1.12 32.26
CA VAL A 162 -1.42 -1.09 33.26
C VAL A 162 -2.10 0.27 33.22
N VAL A 163 -3.42 0.29 33.12
CA VAL A 163 -4.20 1.54 33.09
C VAL A 163 -4.05 2.26 34.42
N GLY A 164 -3.69 3.54 34.35
CA GLY A 164 -3.58 4.41 35.52
C GLY A 164 -2.31 4.23 36.35
N CYS A 165 -1.38 3.38 35.93
CA CYS A 165 -0.10 3.16 36.61
C CYS A 165 1.05 3.58 35.68
N PRO A 166 1.65 4.78 35.86
CA PRO A 166 2.90 5.14 35.19
C PRO A 166 3.94 4.05 35.49
N ASP A 167 4.73 3.66 34.48
CA ASP A 167 5.78 2.63 34.58
C ASP A 167 5.31 1.24 35.02
N ASN A 168 4.00 0.96 34.93
CA ASN A 168 3.38 -0.29 35.36
C ASN A 168 3.57 -0.61 36.85
N ASP A 169 3.73 0.41 37.71
CA ASP A 169 3.79 0.24 39.16
C ASP A 169 2.36 0.17 39.76
N PRO A 170 1.87 -1.01 40.18
CA PRO A 170 0.53 -1.13 40.73
C PRO A 170 0.38 -0.52 42.13
N TYR A 171 1.50 -0.23 42.81
CA TYR A 171 1.49 0.29 44.18
C TYR A 171 1.46 1.82 44.23
N ASN A 172 1.64 2.50 43.10
CA ASN A 172 1.59 3.95 43.00
C ASN A 172 0.79 4.43 41.77
N PRO A 173 -0.54 4.23 41.75
CA PRO A 173 -1.37 4.61 40.62
C PRO A 173 -1.47 6.15 40.48
N SER A 174 -1.28 6.65 39.26
CA SER A 174 -1.49 8.04 38.87
C SER A 174 -2.40 8.11 37.63
N PRO A 175 -3.71 7.91 37.80
CA PRO A 175 -4.66 7.90 36.69
C PRO A 175 -4.77 9.27 36.02
N ARG A 176 -4.83 9.27 34.68
CA ARG A 176 -5.00 10.49 33.90
C ARG A 176 -6.43 11.01 34.07
N LYS A 177 -6.61 12.32 33.89
CA LYS A 177 -7.93 12.96 33.88
C LYS A 177 -8.85 12.29 32.85
N GLY A 178 -9.97 11.75 33.31
CA GLY A 178 -10.94 11.01 32.48
C GLY A 178 -10.76 9.48 32.47
N THR A 179 -9.75 8.93 33.15
CA THR A 179 -9.69 7.49 33.42
C THR A 179 -10.84 7.10 34.34
N LYS A 180 -11.62 6.10 33.93
CA LYS A 180 -12.70 5.55 34.76
C LYS A 180 -12.11 4.72 35.91
N PRO A 181 -12.57 4.88 37.16
CA PRO A 181 -12.01 4.18 38.32
C PRO A 181 -11.99 2.65 38.15
N GLU A 182 -13.04 2.08 37.55
CA GLU A 182 -13.18 0.64 37.34
C GLU A 182 -12.14 0.04 36.38
N ASN A 183 -11.51 0.86 35.55
CA ASN A 183 -10.51 0.40 34.58
C ASN A 183 -9.08 0.51 35.13
N VAL A 184 -8.86 1.11 36.31
CA VAL A 184 -7.52 1.26 36.88
C VAL A 184 -7.00 -0.11 37.30
N GLY A 185 -5.78 -0.46 36.87
CA GLY A 185 -5.23 -1.80 37.04
C GLY A 185 -5.43 -2.73 35.84
N ASP A 186 -6.26 -2.35 34.86
CA ASP A 186 -6.46 -3.19 33.67
C ASP A 186 -5.20 -3.26 32.81
N HIS A 187 -4.93 -4.47 32.31
CA HIS A 187 -3.82 -4.75 31.41
C HIS A 187 -4.24 -4.50 29.96
N TYR A 188 -3.43 -3.75 29.22
CA TYR A 188 -3.64 -3.52 27.79
C TYR A 188 -2.33 -3.54 27.01
N GLN A 189 -2.42 -3.93 25.75
CA GLN A 189 -1.28 -3.94 24.85
C GLN A 189 -1.16 -2.58 24.17
N SER A 190 0.00 -1.94 24.30
CA SER A 190 0.31 -0.66 23.67
C SER A 190 1.56 -0.77 22.81
N HIS A 191 1.68 0.05 21.77
CA HIS A 191 2.89 0.06 20.96
C HIS A 191 4.06 0.69 21.73
N VAL A 192 5.26 0.12 21.57
CA VAL A 192 6.51 0.68 22.12
C VAL A 192 6.75 2.09 21.63
N LYS A 193 7.40 2.91 22.47
CA LYS A 193 7.90 4.22 22.05
C LYS A 193 8.83 4.02 20.85
N GLY A 194 8.62 4.78 19.79
CA GLY A 194 9.41 4.64 18.57
C GLY A 194 8.97 3.52 17.63
N CYS A 195 7.88 2.78 17.90
CA CYS A 195 7.39 1.68 17.07
C CYS A 195 7.43 2.01 15.55
N PRO A 196 8.04 1.15 14.72
CA PRO A 196 8.24 1.41 13.29
C PRO A 196 7.00 1.07 12.44
N CYS A 197 5.95 0.51 13.03
CA CYS A 197 4.78 0.05 12.29
C CYS A 197 4.09 1.16 11.51
N VAL A 198 3.41 0.74 10.45
CA VAL A 198 2.73 1.60 9.49
C VAL A 198 1.73 2.53 10.19
N SER A 199 0.96 2.00 11.13
CA SER A 199 -0.02 2.77 11.92
C SER A 199 0.65 3.89 12.74
N CYS A 200 1.73 3.59 13.45
CA CYS A 200 2.47 4.58 14.23
C CYS A 200 3.11 5.66 13.34
N ARG A 201 3.69 5.27 12.20
CA ARG A 201 4.28 6.19 11.22
C ARG A 201 3.23 7.11 10.61
N TYR A 202 2.08 6.57 10.24
CA TYR A 202 0.96 7.35 9.73
C TYR A 202 0.46 8.36 10.77
N ASN A 203 0.27 7.93 12.03
CA ASN A 203 -0.13 8.85 13.10
C ASN A 203 0.89 9.99 13.26
N ARG A 204 2.20 9.72 13.25
CA ARG A 204 3.23 10.78 13.29
C ARG A 204 3.13 11.73 12.10
N PHE A 205 2.97 11.20 10.89
CA PHE A 205 2.79 12.00 9.68
C PHE A 205 1.55 12.91 9.79
N THR A 206 0.42 12.37 10.26
CA THR A 206 -0.82 13.14 10.42
C THR A 206 -0.68 14.24 11.48
N THR A 207 0.04 13.97 12.58
CA THR A 207 0.37 14.99 13.58
C THR A 207 1.24 16.08 12.96
N ALA A 208 2.28 15.72 12.20
CA ALA A 208 3.15 16.69 11.53
C ALA A 208 2.36 17.55 10.51
N LEU A 209 1.44 16.95 9.75
CA LEU A 209 0.54 17.69 8.86
C LEU A 209 -0.33 18.69 9.64
N ARG A 210 -0.94 18.27 10.75
CA ARG A 210 -1.77 19.15 11.58
C ARG A 210 -0.96 20.29 12.21
N MET A 211 0.27 20.02 12.65
CA MET A 211 1.17 21.06 13.16
C MET A 211 1.53 22.07 12.07
N LYS A 212 1.76 21.61 10.84
CA LYS A 212 2.19 22.46 9.73
C LYS A 212 1.04 23.24 9.07
N PHE A 213 -0.14 22.62 8.95
CA PHE A 213 -1.25 23.14 8.14
C PHE A 213 -2.53 23.42 8.95
N GLY A 214 -2.52 23.21 10.27
CA GLY A 214 -3.66 23.45 11.14
C GLY A 214 -4.73 22.37 11.06
N ARG A 215 -5.99 22.76 10.81
CA ARG A 215 -7.16 21.86 10.86
C ARG A 215 -7.20 20.92 9.64
N VAL A 216 -6.48 19.81 9.73
CA VAL A 216 -6.53 18.71 8.75
C VAL A 216 -7.57 17.66 9.18
N LYS A 217 -8.66 17.54 8.42
CA LYS A 217 -9.61 16.42 8.53
C LYS A 217 -9.07 15.22 7.77
N ILE A 218 -9.13 14.05 8.39
CA ILE A 218 -8.60 12.80 7.84
C ILE A 218 -9.74 11.80 7.78
N PHE A 219 -10.04 11.35 6.57
CA PHE A 219 -10.95 10.23 6.32
C PHE A 219 -10.08 8.98 6.20
N ARG A 220 -10.15 8.10 7.21
CA ARG A 220 -9.42 6.83 7.18
C ARG A 220 -10.28 5.80 6.45
N ASN A 221 -9.82 5.34 5.29
CA ASN A 221 -10.35 4.14 4.68
C ASN A 221 -9.38 3.00 5.04
N PHE A 222 -9.82 2.07 5.88
CA PHE A 222 -9.05 0.89 6.22
C PHE A 222 -9.13 -0.08 5.04
N GLU A 223 -8.06 -0.19 4.25
CA GLU A 223 -7.82 -1.40 3.47
C GLU A 223 -6.84 -2.27 4.25
N ALA A 224 -7.37 -3.22 5.02
CA ALA A 224 -6.62 -4.37 5.49
C ALA A 224 -7.08 -5.59 4.69
N PHE A 225 -6.14 -6.24 4.01
CA PHE A 225 -6.20 -7.67 3.70
C PHE A 225 -5.04 -8.33 4.40
#